data_AF-A0A1F5DQY3-F1
#
_entry.id   AF-A0A1F5DQY3-F1
#
_cell.length_a   1.000
_cell.length_b   1.000
_cell.length_c   1.000
_cell.angle_alpha   90.00
_cell.angle_beta   90.00
_cell.angle_gamma   90.00
#
_symmetry.space_group_name_H-M   'P 1'
#
loop_
_entity.id
_entity.type
_entity.pdbx_description
1 polymer ?
#
loop_
_entity_poly.entity_id
_entity_poly.type
_entity_poly.pdbx_seq_one_letter_code
_entity_poly.pdbx_strand_id
1 'polypeptide(L)'
;MVYLLLLIVMLIIFVPLIFFLIGDLLVSALGIPVQWVGGFFIVSLFGSFVNIPVATLESRVPMVRVREVSAFWVTWQIPSVGLGVTRTHVMINLGGAVLPVVVSGYLLGMPLMPALSNPVNEYLAIATVLLIVTVAVNRSANVISGLGIATPAMVPPLVTVLATLLVDYISPIHSPAQVAYIGGTLGTLIGADLLNLHRIRDLGAPVVSMGGAGTFDGVYLTGLVSVLLVVLAMG
;
A
#
# COMPACT_ATOMS: atom_id res chain seq x y z
N MET A 1 17.33 -25.93 6.01
CA MET A 1 16.47 -26.28 7.17
C MET A 1 16.81 -25.47 8.42
N VAL A 2 18.07 -25.42 8.89
CA VAL A 2 18.45 -24.70 10.11
C VAL A 2 18.11 -23.20 10.07
N TYR A 3 18.42 -22.50 8.97
CA TYR A 3 18.08 -21.07 8.81
C TYR A 3 16.57 -20.79 8.83
N LEU A 4 15.77 -21.68 8.23
CA LEU A 4 14.31 -21.56 8.23
C LEU A 4 13.74 -21.76 9.64
N LEU A 5 14.26 -22.76 10.37
CA LEU A 5 13.88 -23.00 11.76
C LEU A 5 14.23 -21.79 12.64
N LEU A 6 15.44 -21.24 12.47
CA LEU A 6 15.90 -20.06 13.22
C LEU A 6 15.04 -18.83 12.92
N LEU A 7 14.66 -18.61 11.66
CA LEU A 7 13.74 -17.54 11.26
C LEU A 7 12.36 -17.71 11.91
N ILE A 8 11.80 -18.92 11.90
CA ILE A 8 10.50 -19.23 12.52
C ILE A 8 10.56 -18.99 14.03
N VAL A 9 11.61 -19.45 14.70
CA VAL A 9 11.80 -19.23 16.14
C VAL A 9 11.93 -17.73 16.45
N MET A 10 12.70 -16.98 15.65
CA MET A 10 12.75 -15.53 15.79
C MET A 10 11.37 -14.91 15.62
N LEU A 11 10.60 -15.27 14.60
CA LEU A 11 9.27 -14.70 14.37
C LEU A 11 8.33 -14.99 15.55
N ILE A 12 8.33 -16.23 16.06
CA ILE A 12 7.49 -16.66 17.19
C ILE A 12 7.84 -15.92 18.48
N ILE A 13 9.11 -15.53 18.68
CA ILE A 13 9.53 -14.81 19.90
C ILE A 13 9.34 -13.29 19.72
N PHE A 14 9.82 -12.73 18.60
CA PHE A 14 9.87 -11.29 18.41
C PHE A 14 8.52 -10.67 18.08
N VAL A 15 7.64 -11.35 17.34
CA VAL A 15 6.32 -10.77 17.03
C VAL A 15 5.50 -10.57 18.31
N PRO A 16 5.31 -11.57 19.20
CA PRO A 16 4.60 -11.35 20.45
C PRO A 16 5.31 -10.36 21.37
N LEU A 17 6.65 -10.36 21.41
CA LEU A 17 7.41 -9.41 22.21
C LEU A 17 7.21 -7.96 21.76
N ILE A 18 7.22 -7.71 20.44
CA ILE A 18 6.92 -6.39 19.88
C ILE A 18 5.50 -5.99 20.24
N PHE A 19 4.51 -6.88 20.03
CA PHE A 19 3.13 -6.62 20.42
C PHE A 19 2.97 -6.33 21.92
N PHE A 20 3.73 -7.01 22.77
CA PHE A 20 3.75 -6.74 24.21
C PHE A 20 4.35 -5.36 24.53
N LEU A 21 5.37 -4.93 23.80
CA LEU A 21 6.07 -3.67 24.06
C LEU A 21 5.33 -2.43 23.53
N ILE A 22 4.74 -2.52 22.32
CA ILE A 22 4.11 -1.38 21.62
C ILE A 22 2.60 -1.54 21.44
N GLY A 23 2.00 -2.65 21.86
CA GLY A 23 0.58 -2.93 21.67
C GLY A 23 -0.31 -1.93 22.39
N ASP A 24 -0.06 -1.67 23.67
CA ASP A 24 -0.84 -0.70 24.47
C ASP A 24 -0.72 0.72 23.91
N LEU A 25 0.45 1.06 23.36
CA LEU A 25 0.69 2.34 22.69
C LEU A 25 -0.17 2.46 21.42
N LEU A 26 -0.20 1.42 20.57
CA LEU A 26 -1.02 1.39 19.37
C LEU A 26 -2.53 1.41 19.68
N VAL A 27 -2.93 0.68 20.72
CA VAL A 27 -4.32 0.62 21.20
C VAL A 27 -4.80 1.97 21.70
N SER A 28 -4.01 2.64 22.54
CA SER A 28 -4.35 3.96 23.05
C SER A 28 -4.35 5.02 21.95
N ALA A 29 -3.39 4.96 21.03
CA ALA A 29 -3.27 5.91 19.93
C ALA A 29 -4.39 5.76 18.86
N LEU A 30 -4.78 4.54 18.52
CA LEU A 30 -5.81 4.28 17.51
C LEU A 30 -7.22 4.17 18.09
N GLY A 31 -7.36 3.94 19.41
CA GLY A 31 -8.65 3.68 20.04
C GLY A 31 -9.23 2.30 19.69
N ILE A 32 -8.40 1.37 19.19
CA ILE A 32 -8.79 0.03 18.77
C ILE A 32 -8.39 -0.96 19.87
N PRO A 33 -9.26 -1.88 20.32
CA PRO A 33 -8.88 -2.86 21.35
C PRO A 33 -7.76 -3.80 20.88
N VAL A 34 -6.89 -4.23 21.80
CA VAL A 34 -5.66 -4.99 21.47
C VAL A 34 -5.93 -6.28 20.67
N GLN A 35 -7.08 -6.93 20.91
CA GLN A 35 -7.43 -8.16 20.18
C GLN A 35 -7.65 -7.89 18.68
N TRP A 36 -8.19 -6.71 18.35
CA TRP A 36 -8.44 -6.32 16.97
C TRP A 36 -7.14 -5.89 16.29
N VAL A 37 -6.24 -5.18 16.97
CA VAL A 37 -4.93 -4.81 16.40
C VAL A 37 -4.10 -6.05 16.07
N GLY A 38 -4.00 -7.01 17.01
CA GLY A 38 -3.33 -8.29 16.78
C GLY A 38 -4.01 -9.12 15.69
N GLY A 39 -5.36 -9.15 15.69
CA GLY A 39 -6.16 -9.79 14.66
C GLY A 39 -5.91 -9.21 13.27
N PHE A 40 -5.90 -7.89 13.12
CA PHE A 40 -5.61 -7.21 11.87
C PHE A 40 -4.20 -7.50 11.38
N PHE A 41 -3.21 -7.62 12.26
CA PHE A 41 -1.87 -8.02 11.84
C PHE A 41 -1.83 -9.44 11.29
N ILE A 42 -2.48 -10.40 11.96
CA ILE A 42 -2.57 -11.79 11.49
C ILE A 42 -3.33 -11.87 10.16
N VAL A 43 -4.48 -11.19 10.06
CA VAL A 43 -5.28 -11.14 8.82
C VAL A 43 -4.51 -10.44 7.70
N SER A 44 -3.74 -9.39 8.00
CA SER A 44 -2.87 -8.73 7.02
C SER A 44 -1.78 -9.68 6.52
N LEU A 45 -1.08 -10.35 7.44
CA LEU A 45 -0.02 -11.30 7.12
C LEU A 45 -0.52 -12.43 6.22
N PHE A 46 -1.56 -13.14 6.62
CA PHE A 46 -2.09 -14.25 5.83
C PHE A 46 -2.87 -13.78 4.60
N GLY A 47 -3.59 -12.66 4.71
CA GLY A 47 -4.27 -12.01 3.60
C GLY A 47 -3.32 -11.52 2.53
N SER A 48 -2.04 -11.25 2.85
CA SER A 48 -1.04 -10.83 1.86
C SER A 48 -0.78 -11.88 0.77
N PHE A 49 -1.07 -13.15 1.04
CA PHE A 49 -0.98 -14.24 0.05
C PHE A 49 -2.20 -14.32 -0.88
N VAL A 50 -3.25 -13.54 -0.61
CA VAL A 50 -4.52 -13.59 -1.35
C VAL A 50 -4.64 -12.33 -2.21
N ASN A 51 -4.62 -12.53 -3.52
CA ASN A 51 -4.83 -11.48 -4.52
C ASN A 51 -6.18 -11.68 -5.23
N ILE A 52 -7.00 -10.63 -5.25
CA ILE A 52 -8.36 -10.66 -5.78
C ILE A 52 -8.39 -9.92 -7.13
N PRO A 53 -8.87 -10.52 -8.23
CA PRO A 53 -8.97 -9.85 -9.52
C PRO A 53 -10.04 -8.74 -9.47
N VAL A 54 -9.67 -7.53 -9.89
CA VAL A 54 -10.57 -6.36 -9.90
C VAL A 54 -10.80 -5.78 -11.29
N ALA A 55 -9.82 -5.88 -12.19
CA ALA A 55 -9.96 -5.37 -13.55
C ALA A 55 -9.05 -6.11 -14.54
N THR A 56 -9.36 -6.00 -15.83
CA THR A 56 -8.47 -6.44 -16.91
C THR A 56 -8.25 -5.26 -17.85
N LEU A 57 -6.98 -4.88 -18.02
CA LEU A 57 -6.57 -3.82 -18.92
C LEU A 57 -6.07 -4.45 -20.22
N GLU A 58 -6.60 -3.98 -21.35
CA GLU A 58 -6.06 -4.34 -22.66
C GLU A 58 -5.09 -3.26 -23.12
N SER A 59 -3.90 -3.67 -23.53
CA SER A 59 -2.88 -2.78 -24.08
C SER A 59 -2.40 -3.25 -25.44
N ARG A 60 -2.17 -2.30 -26.33
CA ARG A 60 -1.60 -2.55 -27.66
C ARG A 60 -0.11 -2.27 -27.59
N VAL A 61 0.66 -3.30 -27.33
CA VAL A 61 2.13 -3.20 -27.32
C VAL A 61 2.72 -3.76 -28.61
N PRO A 62 3.85 -3.20 -29.09
CA PRO A 62 4.57 -3.78 -30.20
C PRO A 62 5.09 -5.16 -29.77
N MET A 63 4.61 -6.21 -30.43
CA MET A 63 5.07 -7.57 -30.22
C MET A 63 5.69 -8.12 -31.49
N VAL A 64 6.81 -8.81 -31.32
CA VAL A 64 7.54 -9.45 -32.42
C VAL A 64 6.75 -10.69 -32.83
N ARG A 65 6.09 -10.63 -34.00
CA ARG A 65 5.53 -11.78 -34.67
C ARG A 65 6.52 -12.31 -35.68
N VAL A 66 6.88 -13.57 -35.57
CA VAL A 66 7.63 -14.26 -36.61
C VAL A 66 6.67 -14.55 -37.76
N ARG A 67 6.88 -13.90 -38.91
CA ARG A 67 6.15 -14.21 -40.13
C ARG A 67 6.93 -15.26 -40.89
N GLU A 68 6.30 -16.39 -41.15
CA GLU A 68 6.87 -17.42 -42.02
C GLU A 68 6.56 -17.06 -43.48
N VAL A 69 7.62 -16.89 -44.27
CA VAL A 69 7.52 -16.70 -45.72
C VAL A 69 8.19 -17.89 -46.37
N SER A 70 7.41 -18.73 -47.06
CA SER A 70 7.94 -19.86 -47.81
C SER A 70 8.13 -19.46 -49.27
N ALA A 71 9.36 -19.57 -49.76
CA ALA A 71 9.71 -19.37 -51.17
C ALA A 71 10.87 -20.29 -51.55
N PHE A 72 10.86 -20.83 -52.76
CA PHE A 72 11.91 -21.74 -53.27
C PHE A 72 12.23 -22.94 -52.36
N TRP A 73 11.21 -23.62 -51.81
CA TRP A 73 11.38 -24.76 -50.88
C TRP A 73 12.10 -24.44 -49.56
N VAL A 74 12.32 -23.15 -49.26
CA VAL A 74 12.94 -22.68 -48.01
C VAL A 74 11.93 -21.84 -47.23
N THR A 75 11.74 -22.19 -45.95
CA THR A 75 10.89 -21.43 -45.03
C THR A 75 11.75 -20.39 -44.30
N TRP A 76 11.52 -19.12 -44.60
CA TRP A 76 12.21 -18.00 -43.96
C TRP A 76 11.38 -17.48 -42.78
N GLN A 77 12.00 -17.38 -41.60
CA GLN A 77 11.42 -16.76 -40.41
C GLN A 77 11.83 -15.29 -40.34
N ILE A 78 10.93 -14.39 -40.75
CA ILE A 78 11.20 -12.95 -40.74
C ILE A 78 10.52 -12.35 -39.51
N PRO A 79 11.27 -11.83 -38.52
CA PRO A 79 10.67 -11.12 -37.40
C PRO A 79 10.00 -9.83 -37.91
N SER A 80 8.70 -9.74 -37.71
CA SER A 80 7.89 -8.56 -38.02
C SER A 80 7.37 -7.95 -36.72
N VAL A 81 7.50 -6.64 -36.57
CA VAL A 81 6.95 -5.94 -35.40
C VAL A 81 5.49 -5.60 -35.72
N GLY A 82 4.55 -6.25 -35.03
CA GLY A 82 3.12 -5.99 -35.14
C GLY A 82 2.56 -5.43 -33.84
N LEU A 83 1.47 -4.66 -33.92
CA LEU A 83 0.68 -4.34 -32.73
C LEU A 83 -0.07 -5.60 -32.31
N GLY A 84 0.14 -6.07 -31.09
CA GLY A 84 -0.73 -7.09 -30.53
C GLY A 84 -1.25 -6.72 -29.16
N VAL A 85 -2.32 -7.40 -28.77
CA VAL A 85 -3.08 -7.07 -27.57
C VAL A 85 -2.54 -7.90 -26.41
N THR A 86 -1.92 -7.26 -25.43
CA THR A 86 -1.62 -7.88 -24.14
C THR A 86 -2.74 -7.57 -23.16
N ARG A 87 -3.18 -8.59 -22.42
CA ARG A 87 -4.10 -8.43 -21.30
C ARG A 87 -3.32 -8.40 -20.01
N THR A 88 -3.50 -7.34 -19.24
CA THR A 88 -2.96 -7.18 -17.90
C THR A 88 -4.09 -7.34 -16.90
N HIS A 89 -4.05 -8.38 -16.08
CA HIS A 89 -4.99 -8.54 -14.98
C HIS A 89 -4.55 -7.70 -13.78
N VAL A 90 -5.39 -6.76 -13.37
CA VAL A 90 -5.19 -5.95 -12.17
C VAL A 90 -5.85 -6.68 -11.00
N MET A 91 -5.03 -6.98 -10.00
CA MET A 91 -5.41 -7.61 -8.75
C MET A 91 -5.32 -6.59 -7.62
N ILE A 92 -6.07 -6.83 -6.55
CA ILE A 92 -5.93 -6.12 -5.28
C ILE A 92 -5.56 -7.11 -4.17
N ASN A 93 -4.57 -6.77 -3.37
CA ASN A 93 -4.11 -7.61 -2.27
C ASN A 93 -5.04 -7.49 -1.06
N LEU A 94 -5.46 -8.62 -0.48
CA LEU A 94 -6.37 -8.63 0.66
C LEU A 94 -5.72 -8.01 1.92
N GLY A 95 -4.48 -8.40 2.23
CA GLY A 95 -3.78 -7.91 3.42
C GLY A 95 -3.18 -6.52 3.25
N GLY A 96 -2.57 -6.26 2.09
CA GLY A 96 -1.80 -5.05 1.80
C GLY A 96 -2.62 -3.87 1.28
N ALA A 97 -3.81 -4.10 0.70
CA ALA A 97 -4.70 -3.02 0.24
C ALA A 97 -6.10 -3.07 0.86
N VAL A 98 -6.81 -4.20 0.76
CA VAL A 98 -8.22 -4.27 1.20
C VAL A 98 -8.34 -4.04 2.71
N LEU A 99 -7.56 -4.75 3.51
CA LEU A 99 -7.59 -4.60 4.96
C LEU A 99 -7.23 -3.17 5.42
N PRO A 100 -6.13 -2.54 4.96
CA PRO A 100 -5.85 -1.15 5.31
C PRO A 100 -6.96 -0.17 4.92
N VAL A 101 -7.65 -0.39 3.79
CA VAL A 101 -8.84 0.41 3.41
C VAL A 101 -9.99 0.19 4.40
N VAL A 102 -10.25 -1.06 4.78
CA VAL A 102 -11.30 -1.40 5.77
C VAL A 102 -10.99 -0.78 7.13
N VAL A 103 -9.74 -0.86 7.61
CA VAL A 103 -9.32 -0.24 8.87
C VAL A 103 -9.42 1.28 8.80
N SER A 104 -9.03 1.89 7.67
CA SER A 104 -9.20 3.34 7.46
C SER A 104 -10.67 3.75 7.50
N GLY A 105 -11.56 2.97 6.88
CA GLY A 105 -13.01 3.20 6.93
C GLY A 105 -13.60 3.04 8.33
N TYR A 106 -13.11 2.04 9.09
CA TYR A 106 -13.49 1.85 10.49
C TYR A 106 -13.07 3.03 11.37
N LEU A 107 -11.83 3.51 11.23
CA LEU A 107 -11.31 4.65 11.98
C LEU A 107 -12.04 5.96 11.64
N LEU A 108 -12.46 6.15 10.39
CA LEU A 108 -13.31 7.27 9.99
C LEU A 108 -14.69 7.24 10.66
N GLY A 109 -15.21 6.04 10.95
CA GLY A 109 -16.51 5.84 11.62
C GLY A 109 -16.42 5.87 13.15
N MET A 110 -15.23 5.78 13.73
CA MET A 110 -15.02 5.94 15.16
C MET A 110 -15.12 7.42 15.54
N PRO A 111 -15.54 7.75 16.78
CA PRO A 111 -15.44 9.10 17.28
C PRO A 111 -13.96 9.52 17.24
N LEU A 112 -13.59 10.36 16.28
CA LEU A 112 -12.26 10.97 16.15
C LEU A 112 -11.95 11.93 17.33
N MET A 113 -12.79 11.97 18.37
CA MET A 113 -13.09 13.16 19.15
C MET A 113 -13.39 12.88 20.64
N PRO A 114 -12.87 13.74 21.55
CA PRO A 114 -13.54 14.08 22.80
C PRO A 114 -14.83 14.89 22.52
N ALA A 115 -15.81 14.86 23.43
CA ALA A 115 -17.14 15.48 23.27
C ALA A 115 -17.20 17.02 23.03
N LEU A 116 -16.06 17.69 22.88
CA LEU A 116 -15.90 19.15 22.87
C LEU A 116 -15.20 19.71 21.61
N SER A 117 -14.75 18.88 20.66
CA SER A 117 -14.04 19.35 19.47
C SER A 117 -14.94 19.59 18.25
N ASN A 118 -14.45 20.35 17.26
CA ASN A 118 -15.16 20.63 16.01
C ASN A 118 -14.79 19.57 14.96
N PRO A 119 -15.72 18.68 14.53
CA PRO A 119 -15.41 17.51 13.70
C PRO A 119 -14.80 17.89 12.34
N VAL A 120 -15.08 19.11 11.88
CA VAL A 120 -14.61 19.60 10.58
C VAL A 120 -13.08 19.66 10.52
N ASN A 121 -12.42 19.99 11.63
CA ASN A 121 -10.96 20.15 11.65
C ASN A 121 -10.24 18.81 11.43
N GLU A 122 -10.69 17.73 12.07
CA GLU A 122 -10.12 16.39 11.88
C GLU A 122 -10.29 15.89 10.45
N TYR A 123 -11.48 16.04 9.87
CA TYR A 123 -11.71 15.61 8.48
C TYR A 123 -10.88 16.44 7.48
N LEU A 124 -10.73 17.74 7.72
CA LEU A 124 -9.84 18.59 6.92
C LEU A 124 -8.37 18.18 7.09
N ALA A 125 -7.95 17.82 8.30
CA ALA A 125 -6.61 17.32 8.56
C ALA A 125 -6.35 16.01 7.80
N ILE A 126 -7.28 15.05 7.87
CA ILE A 126 -7.20 13.79 7.11
C ILE A 126 -7.11 14.06 5.61
N ALA A 127 -7.98 14.92 5.07
CA ALA A 127 -7.97 15.27 3.66
C ALA A 127 -6.65 15.93 3.24
N THR A 128 -6.09 16.79 4.08
CA THR A 128 -4.83 17.49 3.83
C THR A 128 -3.65 16.53 3.85
N VAL A 129 -3.54 15.68 4.87
CA VAL A 129 -2.48 14.65 4.97
C VAL A 129 -2.59 13.68 3.79
N LEU A 130 -3.79 13.19 3.49
CA LEU A 130 -4.05 12.32 2.35
C LEU A 130 -3.56 12.95 1.05
N LEU A 131 -3.89 14.21 0.80
CA LEU A 131 -3.49 14.93 -0.41
C LEU A 131 -1.96 15.05 -0.52
N ILE A 132 -1.30 15.47 0.57
CA ILE A 132 0.16 15.63 0.61
C ILE A 132 0.86 14.28 0.34
N VAL A 133 0.43 13.22 1.05
CA VAL A 133 1.01 11.88 0.89
C VAL A 133 0.76 11.36 -0.52
N THR A 134 -0.44 11.52 -1.05
CA THR A 134 -0.78 11.11 -2.43
C THR A 134 0.17 11.70 -3.44
N VAL A 135 0.39 13.02 -3.39
CA VAL A 135 1.25 13.73 -4.34
C VAL A 135 2.72 13.32 -4.18
N ALA A 136 3.21 13.23 -2.94
CA ALA A 136 4.60 12.88 -2.66
C ALA A 136 4.93 11.43 -3.08
N VAL A 137 4.04 10.49 -2.75
CA VAL A 137 4.19 9.08 -3.09
C VAL A 137 4.07 8.88 -4.59
N ASN A 138 3.11 9.52 -5.27
CA ASN A 138 2.98 9.42 -6.72
C ASN A 138 4.23 9.86 -7.47
N ARG A 139 4.86 10.95 -7.02
CA ARG A 139 6.11 11.46 -7.61
C ARG A 139 7.33 10.58 -7.32
N SER A 140 7.30 9.86 -6.21
CA SER A 140 8.40 8.98 -5.78
C SER A 140 8.25 7.54 -6.31
N ALA A 141 7.05 7.17 -6.77
CA ALA A 141 6.74 5.87 -7.33
C ALA A 141 7.33 5.70 -8.74
N ASN A 142 8.07 4.62 -8.93
CA ASN A 142 8.59 4.18 -10.23
C ASN A 142 7.90 2.91 -10.68
N VAL A 143 7.60 2.82 -11.97
CA VAL A 143 6.93 1.67 -12.56
C VAL A 143 7.99 0.84 -13.29
N ILE A 144 8.25 -0.35 -12.77
CA ILE A 144 9.35 -1.23 -13.22
C ILE A 144 8.76 -2.46 -13.89
N SER A 145 9.16 -2.71 -15.14
CA SER A 145 8.74 -3.89 -15.91
C SER A 145 9.06 -5.19 -15.18
N GLY A 146 8.07 -6.06 -15.01
CA GLY A 146 8.22 -7.35 -14.32
C GLY A 146 8.21 -7.29 -12.79
N LEU A 147 8.27 -6.10 -12.19
CA LEU A 147 8.17 -5.90 -10.73
C LEU A 147 6.86 -5.20 -10.32
N GLY A 148 6.32 -4.32 -11.18
CA GLY A 148 5.14 -3.53 -10.88
C GLY A 148 5.50 -2.12 -10.41
N ILE A 149 4.73 -1.60 -9.44
CA ILE A 149 4.94 -0.27 -8.87
C ILE A 149 5.87 -0.39 -7.68
N ALA A 150 7.00 0.31 -7.72
CA ALA A 150 7.97 0.36 -6.65
C ALA A 150 8.02 1.77 -6.04
N THR A 151 7.75 1.86 -4.75
CA THR A 151 7.91 3.07 -3.95
C THR A 151 9.04 2.87 -2.92
N PRO A 152 9.91 3.86 -2.68
CA PRO A 152 10.90 3.76 -1.61
C PRO A 152 10.21 3.59 -0.26
N ALA A 153 10.52 2.51 0.46
CA ALA A 153 9.73 2.06 1.62
C ALA A 153 9.53 3.10 2.73
N MET A 154 10.50 3.99 2.95
CA MET A 154 10.46 5.02 4.00
C MET A 154 9.83 6.34 3.55
N VAL A 155 9.66 6.58 2.24
CA VAL A 155 9.09 7.84 1.76
C VAL A 155 7.64 8.02 2.26
N PRO A 156 6.71 7.06 2.07
CA PRO A 156 5.35 7.28 2.52
C PRO A 156 5.20 7.43 4.05
N PRO A 157 5.83 6.61 4.92
CA PRO A 157 5.75 6.81 6.37
C PRO A 157 6.32 8.17 6.82
N LEU A 158 7.47 8.58 6.30
CA LEU A 158 8.11 9.84 6.70
C LEU A 158 7.29 11.05 6.26
N VAL A 159 6.81 11.06 5.02
CA VAL A 159 5.94 12.14 4.53
C VAL A 159 4.65 12.21 5.35
N THR A 160 4.07 11.06 5.71
CA THR A 160 2.86 11.01 6.53
C THR A 160 3.08 11.66 7.90
N VAL A 161 4.18 11.31 8.58
CA VAL A 161 4.51 11.86 9.91
C VAL A 161 4.74 13.37 9.80
N LEU A 162 5.58 13.81 8.86
CA LEU A 162 5.87 15.23 8.67
C LEU A 162 4.62 16.04 8.32
N ALA A 163 3.75 15.51 7.47
CA ALA A 163 2.49 16.14 7.11
C ALA A 163 1.54 16.23 8.31
N THR A 164 1.45 15.15 9.11
CA THR A 164 0.59 15.12 10.31
C THR A 164 1.06 16.13 11.35
N LEU A 165 2.37 16.17 11.64
CA LEU A 165 2.96 17.13 12.57
C LEU A 165 2.78 18.58 12.10
N LEU A 166 2.93 18.83 10.79
CA LEU A 166 2.71 20.16 10.23
C LEU A 166 1.25 20.60 10.35
N VAL A 167 0.31 19.69 10.08
CA VAL A 167 -1.12 19.98 10.19
C VAL A 167 -1.50 20.24 11.64
N ASP A 168 -1.03 19.41 12.58
CA ASP A 168 -1.26 19.60 14.02
C ASP A 168 -0.71 20.93 14.52
N TYR A 169 0.49 21.32 14.08
CA TYR A 169 1.10 22.60 14.43
C TYR A 169 0.27 23.82 13.98
N ILE A 170 -0.37 23.74 12.80
CA ILE A 170 -1.17 24.83 12.23
C ILE A 170 -2.59 24.84 12.82
N SER A 171 -3.19 23.66 12.95
CA SER A 171 -4.54 23.44 13.43
C SER A 171 -4.53 22.21 14.35
N PRO A 172 -4.45 22.41 15.68
CA PRO A 172 -4.36 21.31 16.64
C PRO A 172 -5.43 20.24 16.40
N ILE A 173 -4.98 18.99 16.30
CA ILE A 173 -5.85 17.83 16.05
C ILE A 173 -5.89 16.94 17.29
N HIS A 174 -7.07 16.38 17.58
CA HIS A 174 -7.24 15.54 18.77
C HIS A 174 -6.69 14.12 18.62
N SER A 175 -6.72 13.58 17.40
CA SER A 175 -6.39 12.17 17.12
C SER A 175 -5.31 12.04 16.04
N PRO A 176 -4.08 12.55 16.28
CA PRO A 176 -3.02 12.59 15.26
C PRO A 176 -2.63 11.21 14.71
N ALA A 177 -2.64 10.18 15.54
CA ALA A 177 -2.37 8.80 15.11
C ALA A 177 -3.43 8.28 14.11
N GLN A 178 -4.72 8.55 14.35
CA GLN A 178 -5.78 8.17 13.42
C GLN A 178 -5.66 8.94 12.10
N VAL A 179 -5.38 10.25 12.17
CA VAL A 179 -5.13 11.09 10.99
C VAL A 179 -3.96 10.56 10.16
N ALA A 180 -2.85 10.23 10.82
CA ALA A 180 -1.67 9.65 10.17
C ALA A 180 -1.97 8.30 9.53
N TYR A 181 -2.68 7.40 10.23
CA TYR A 181 -3.06 6.11 9.67
C TYR A 181 -3.94 6.30 8.44
N ILE A 182 -5.05 7.04 8.53
CA ILE A 182 -6.01 7.18 7.43
C ILE A 182 -5.36 7.91 6.25
N GLY A 183 -4.76 9.08 6.50
CA GLY A 183 -4.16 9.91 5.46
C GLY A 183 -2.94 9.26 4.82
N GLY A 184 -2.07 8.63 5.62
CA GLY A 184 -0.89 7.93 5.14
C GLY A 184 -1.23 6.69 4.33
N THR A 185 -2.13 5.84 4.84
CA THR A 185 -2.48 4.57 4.20
C THR A 185 -3.24 4.78 2.90
N LEU A 186 -4.33 5.58 2.94
CA LEU A 186 -5.11 5.87 1.75
C LEU A 186 -4.32 6.73 0.75
N GLY A 187 -3.57 7.72 1.24
CA GLY A 187 -2.73 8.54 0.37
C GLY A 187 -1.65 7.73 -0.35
N THR A 188 -1.05 6.75 0.34
CA THR A 188 -0.07 5.84 -0.29
C THR A 188 -0.73 4.95 -1.32
N LEU A 189 -1.88 4.34 -1.01
CA LEU A 189 -2.60 3.49 -1.95
C LEU A 189 -3.03 4.26 -3.21
N ILE A 190 -3.58 5.47 -3.03
CA ILE A 190 -4.00 6.32 -4.16
C ILE A 190 -2.78 6.77 -4.97
N GLY A 191 -1.76 7.31 -4.29
CA GLY A 191 -0.57 7.88 -4.92
C GLY A 191 0.32 6.86 -5.62
N ALA A 192 0.59 5.74 -4.94
CA ALA A 192 1.41 4.66 -5.46
C ALA A 192 0.63 3.87 -6.51
N ASP A 193 -0.56 3.36 -6.20
CA ASP A 193 -1.21 2.36 -7.05
C ASP A 193 -2.18 2.99 -8.04
N LEU A 194 -3.25 3.63 -7.54
CA LEU A 194 -4.37 4.07 -8.38
C LEU A 194 -3.94 5.07 -9.46
N LEU A 195 -3.17 6.09 -9.09
CA LEU A 195 -2.72 7.12 -10.03
C LEU A 195 -1.68 6.61 -11.05
N ASN A 196 -1.13 5.40 -10.85
CA ASN A 196 -0.11 4.82 -11.72
C ASN A 196 -0.59 3.66 -12.60
N LEU A 197 -1.85 3.25 -12.44
CA LEU A 197 -2.47 2.21 -13.28
C LEU A 197 -2.36 2.50 -14.78
N HIS A 198 -2.40 3.78 -15.18
CA HIS A 198 -2.25 4.15 -16.59
C HIS A 198 -0.85 3.82 -17.14
N ARG A 199 0.20 3.92 -16.30
CA ARG A 199 1.60 3.65 -16.68
C ARG A 199 1.85 2.15 -16.82
N ILE A 200 1.12 1.35 -16.05
CA ILE A 200 1.22 -0.11 -16.06
C ILE A 200 0.71 -0.72 -17.36
N ARG A 201 -0.33 -0.13 -17.95
CA ARG A 201 -0.90 -0.59 -19.22
C ARG A 201 0.18 -0.73 -20.30
N ASP A 202 1.18 0.13 -20.30
CA ASP A 202 2.17 0.20 -21.37
C ASP A 202 3.36 -0.77 -21.15
N LEU A 203 3.42 -1.47 -20.02
CA LEU A 203 4.50 -2.42 -19.70
C LEU A 203 4.33 -3.81 -20.31
N GLY A 204 3.12 -4.17 -20.76
CA GLY A 204 2.81 -5.52 -21.25
C GLY A 204 2.90 -6.64 -20.20
N ALA A 205 2.89 -6.30 -18.91
CA ALA A 205 2.91 -7.29 -17.82
C ALA A 205 1.58 -8.07 -17.77
N PRO A 206 1.58 -9.40 -17.60
CA PRO A 206 0.35 -10.19 -17.61
C PRO A 206 -0.51 -9.99 -16.35
N VAL A 207 0.11 -9.70 -15.21
CA VAL A 207 -0.56 -9.49 -13.92
C VAL A 207 0.12 -8.36 -13.15
N VAL A 208 -0.68 -7.51 -12.50
CA VAL A 208 -0.22 -6.52 -11.53
C VAL A 208 -1.09 -6.59 -10.29
N SER A 209 -0.49 -6.48 -9.11
CA SER A 209 -1.19 -6.47 -7.82
C SER A 209 -1.03 -5.12 -7.13
N MET A 210 -2.15 -4.46 -6.83
CA MET A 210 -2.19 -3.27 -5.96
C MET A 210 -2.12 -3.71 -4.50
N GLY A 211 -1.43 -2.95 -3.65
CA GLY A 211 -1.19 -3.38 -2.28
C GLY A 211 -0.16 -4.51 -2.16
N GLY A 212 0.75 -4.63 -3.12
CA GLY A 212 1.91 -5.55 -3.08
C GLY A 212 1.70 -6.93 -3.70
N ALA A 213 2.82 -7.57 -4.03
CA ALA A 213 2.91 -8.86 -4.71
C ALA A 213 3.38 -10.00 -3.78
N GLY A 214 2.66 -10.26 -2.69
CA GLY A 214 2.90 -11.42 -1.81
C GLY A 214 3.91 -11.22 -0.67
N THR A 215 4.27 -9.97 -0.38
CA THR A 215 5.02 -9.57 0.83
C THR A 215 4.32 -8.37 1.46
N PHE A 216 4.39 -8.20 2.79
CA PHE A 216 3.85 -7.02 3.49
C PHE A 216 4.12 -5.74 2.69
N ASP A 217 3.07 -5.09 2.22
CA ASP A 217 3.20 -4.00 1.27
C ASP A 217 3.48 -2.66 1.95
N GLY A 218 4.04 -1.74 1.15
CA GLY A 218 4.28 -0.36 1.52
C GLY A 218 3.02 0.33 2.06
N VAL A 219 1.82 0.03 1.53
CA VAL A 219 0.57 0.65 2.02
C VAL A 219 0.29 0.30 3.49
N TYR A 220 0.21 -0.99 3.83
CA TYR A 220 -0.04 -1.44 5.20
C TYR A 220 1.07 -1.00 6.17
N LEU A 221 2.33 -1.16 5.76
CA LEU A 221 3.47 -0.74 6.56
C LEU A 221 3.47 0.78 6.78
N THR A 222 3.01 1.57 5.82
CA THR A 222 2.89 3.01 5.98
C THR A 222 1.93 3.38 7.10
N GLY A 223 0.76 2.75 7.13
CA GLY A 223 -0.20 2.99 8.21
C GLY A 223 0.40 2.70 9.60
N LEU A 224 1.00 1.53 9.78
CA LEU A 224 1.60 1.13 11.07
C LEU A 224 2.81 1.99 11.46
N VAL A 225 3.76 2.17 10.55
CA VAL A 225 5.01 2.88 10.83
C VAL A 225 4.74 4.36 11.06
N SER A 226 3.84 4.98 10.29
CA SER A 226 3.48 6.39 10.51
C SER A 226 2.83 6.62 11.87
N VAL A 227 1.92 5.72 12.31
CA VAL A 227 1.33 5.79 13.65
C VAL A 227 2.42 5.72 14.73
N LEU A 228 3.31 4.74 14.65
CA LEU A 228 4.40 4.59 15.62
C LEU A 228 5.27 5.85 15.68
N LEU A 229 5.66 6.38 14.53
CA LEU A 229 6.49 7.58 14.45
C LEU A 229 5.77 8.84 14.97
N VAL A 230 4.47 8.99 14.69
CA VAL A 230 3.67 10.10 15.23
C VAL A 230 3.57 10.02 16.75
N VAL A 231 3.26 8.84 17.28
CA VAL A 231 3.16 8.67 18.74
C VAL A 231 4.52 8.92 19.42
N LEU A 232 5.62 8.48 18.83
CA LEU A 232 6.97 8.76 19.34
C LEU A 232 7.36 10.24 19.24
N ALA A 233 6.80 10.97 18.29
CA ALA A 233 7.12 12.39 18.08
C ALA A 233 6.26 13.32 18.96
N MET A 234 5.08 12.87 19.39
CA MET A 234 4.09 13.69 20.12
C MET A 234 3.84 13.24 21.56
N GLY A 235 4.29 12.04 21.95
CA GLY A 235 4.25 11.52 23.32
C GLY A 235 5.48 11.90 24.13
#